data_AF-A0A3D3Z9A6-F1
#
_entry.id   AF-A0A3D3Z9A6-F1
#
_cell.length_a   1.000
_cell.length_b   1.000
_cell.length_c   1.000
_cell.angle_alpha   90.00
_cell.angle_beta   90.00
_cell.angle_gamma   90.00
#
_symmetry.space_group_name_H-M   'P 1'
#
loop_
_entity.id
_entity.type
_entity.pdbx_description
1 polymer ?
#
loop_
_entity_poly.entity_id
_entity_poly.type
_entity_poly.pdbx_seq_one_letter_code
_entity_poly.pdbx_strand_id
1 'polypeptide(L)'
;PVSQPETLPPETRPTEEHFLLTFAGDCTFGSNPTNYFADYGFIKTVGEDYAYPFANVIDYFANDEFSMVNLEGPLCDEGNPMQKKHVFHGPTAYVNCLTENSIEAVTVANNHSMDYGARGYASTLAALEGAGVPYVERDSTAVVTTKNGLTIGLYAAVYYKLDV
;
A
#
# COMPACT_ATOMS: atom_id res chain seq x y z
N PRO A 1 24.46 -12.22 65.04
CA PRO A 1 23.52 -12.48 63.92
C PRO A 1 24.13 -12.03 62.60
N VAL A 2 24.49 -12.98 61.74
CA VAL A 2 25.01 -12.69 60.39
C VAL A 2 23.80 -12.46 59.49
N SER A 3 23.69 -11.27 58.90
CA SER A 3 22.64 -10.94 57.94
C SER A 3 22.81 -11.79 56.68
N GLN A 4 21.77 -12.53 56.28
CA GLN A 4 21.76 -13.21 54.99
C GLN A 4 21.82 -12.20 53.85
N PRO A 5 22.52 -12.49 52.74
CA PRO A 5 22.48 -11.64 51.55
C PRO A 5 21.06 -11.65 50.97
N GLU A 6 20.48 -10.47 50.77
CA GLU A 6 19.27 -10.31 49.98
C GLU A 6 19.56 -10.77 48.54
N THR A 7 18.83 -11.78 48.09
CA THR A 7 18.85 -12.21 46.69
C THR A 7 17.90 -11.30 45.93
N LEU A 8 18.43 -10.53 44.98
CA LEU A 8 17.61 -9.73 44.08
C LEU A 8 16.67 -10.66 43.30
N PRO A 9 15.39 -10.29 43.11
CA PRO A 9 14.48 -11.07 42.31
C PRO A 9 15.04 -11.24 40.89
N PRO A 10 14.87 -12.42 40.26
CA PRO A 10 15.39 -12.65 38.92
C PRO A 10 14.77 -11.64 37.96
N GLU A 11 15.61 -10.94 37.19
CA GLU A 11 15.15 -10.06 36.12
C GLU A 11 14.35 -10.89 35.11
N THR A 12 13.03 -10.72 35.10
CA THR A 12 12.16 -11.23 34.05
C THR A 12 12.40 -10.38 32.81
N ARG A 13 13.28 -10.85 31.91
CA ARG A 13 13.37 -10.26 30.57
C ARG A 13 12.01 -10.42 29.89
N PRO A 14 11.53 -9.40 29.16
CA PRO A 14 10.34 -9.56 28.34
C PRO A 14 10.49 -10.76 27.42
N THR A 15 9.40 -11.46 27.15
CA THR A 15 9.38 -12.54 26.15
C THR A 15 9.75 -11.95 24.79
N GLU A 16 10.60 -12.65 24.04
CA GLU A 16 10.97 -12.24 22.69
C GLU A 16 9.76 -12.35 21.77
N GLU A 17 9.47 -11.28 21.02
CA GLU A 17 8.40 -11.20 20.04
C GLU A 17 8.99 -11.05 18.64
N HIS A 18 8.42 -11.76 17.67
CA HIS A 18 8.82 -11.69 16.27
C HIS A 18 7.64 -11.28 15.41
N PHE A 19 7.86 -10.28 14.55
CA PHE A 19 6.88 -9.82 13.56
C PHE A 19 7.52 -9.90 12.18
N LEU A 20 6.77 -10.42 11.20
CA LEU A 20 7.16 -10.41 9.79
C LEU A 20 6.42 -9.27 9.10
N LEU A 21 7.14 -8.40 8.41
CA LEU A 21 6.58 -7.31 7.64
C LEU A 21 7.06 -7.44 6.19
N THR A 22 6.16 -7.32 5.23
CA THR A 22 6.46 -7.40 3.80
C THR A 22 6.28 -6.04 3.14
N PHE A 23 7.24 -5.67 2.29
CA PHE A 23 7.18 -4.44 1.52
C PHE A 23 7.36 -4.77 0.05
N ALA A 24 6.43 -4.32 -0.80
CA ALA A 24 6.58 -4.37 -2.24
C ALA A 24 6.73 -2.95 -2.81
N GLY A 25 7.37 -2.87 -3.98
CA GLY A 25 7.54 -1.63 -4.70
C GLY A 25 6.26 -1.19 -5.40
N ASP A 26 6.47 -0.48 -6.51
CA ASP A 26 5.41 0.15 -7.29
C ASP A 26 4.45 -0.87 -7.89
N CYS A 27 3.17 -0.67 -7.57
CA CYS A 27 2.04 -1.43 -8.06
C CYS A 27 1.21 -0.54 -8.98
N THR A 28 1.41 -0.67 -10.30
CA THR A 28 0.54 -0.06 -11.31
C THR A 28 -0.66 -0.96 -11.58
N PHE A 29 -1.77 -0.69 -10.89
CA PHE A 29 -3.05 -1.36 -11.13
C PHE A 29 -3.84 -0.67 -12.22
N GLY A 30 -3.34 -0.67 -13.45
CA GLY A 30 -3.99 0.10 -14.51
C GLY A 30 -3.28 0.03 -15.85
N SER A 31 -3.60 1.01 -16.70
CA SER A 31 -3.03 1.10 -18.04
C SER A 31 -2.86 2.56 -18.46
N ASN A 32 -1.98 2.76 -19.44
CA ASN A 32 -1.89 4.05 -20.12
C ASN A 32 -3.11 4.28 -21.02
N PRO A 33 -3.47 5.53 -21.35
CA PRO A 33 -4.67 5.86 -22.13
C PRO A 33 -4.76 5.12 -23.47
N THR A 34 -3.64 4.92 -24.16
CA THR A 34 -3.60 4.25 -25.47
C THR A 34 -4.02 2.78 -25.37
N ASN A 35 -3.64 2.10 -24.30
CA ASN A 35 -3.87 0.66 -24.12
C ASN A 35 -5.01 0.37 -23.12
N TYR A 36 -5.78 1.37 -22.68
CA TYR A 36 -6.74 1.17 -21.60
C TYR A 36 -7.85 0.17 -21.97
N PHE A 37 -8.30 0.19 -23.23
CA PHE A 37 -9.32 -0.71 -23.78
C PHE A 37 -8.73 -1.78 -24.73
N ALA A 38 -7.41 -2.01 -24.67
CA ALA A 38 -6.80 -3.03 -25.50
C ALA A 38 -7.22 -4.44 -25.06
N ASP A 39 -7.26 -5.38 -26.00
CA ASP A 39 -7.50 -6.81 -25.72
C ASP A 39 -6.28 -7.51 -25.07
N TYR A 40 -5.35 -6.73 -24.51
CA TYR A 40 -4.17 -7.17 -23.78
C TYR A 40 -3.82 -6.14 -22.70
N GLY A 41 -2.94 -6.52 -21.77
CA GLY A 41 -2.46 -5.64 -20.71
C GLY A 41 -3.18 -5.85 -19.38
N PHE A 42 -2.75 -5.12 -18.35
CA PHE A 42 -3.13 -5.39 -16.96
C PHE A 42 -4.65 -5.42 -16.75
N ILE A 43 -5.38 -4.39 -17.22
CA ILE A 43 -6.83 -4.28 -17.04
C ILE A 43 -7.56 -5.46 -17.67
N LYS A 44 -7.15 -5.87 -18.88
CA LYS A 44 -7.75 -7.00 -19.57
C LYS A 44 -7.45 -8.33 -18.88
N THR A 45 -6.21 -8.51 -18.40
CA THR A 45 -5.77 -9.74 -17.75
C THR A 45 -6.41 -9.92 -16.38
N VAL A 46 -6.49 -8.85 -15.58
CA VAL A 46 -7.10 -8.87 -14.24
C VAL A 46 -8.62 -8.94 -14.35
N GLY A 47 -9.26 -8.06 -15.13
CA GLY A 47 -10.72 -8.02 -15.21
C GLY A 47 -11.34 -7.83 -13.81
N GLU A 48 -12.07 -8.85 -13.35
CA GLU A 48 -12.66 -8.93 -12.01
C GLU A 48 -11.98 -9.98 -11.10
N ASP A 49 -10.88 -10.62 -11.56
CA ASP A 49 -10.04 -11.52 -10.77
C ASP A 49 -8.96 -10.70 -10.04
N TYR A 50 -9.36 -9.96 -9.01
CA TYR A 50 -8.48 -9.03 -8.30
C TYR A 50 -7.36 -9.72 -7.51
N ALA A 51 -7.47 -11.03 -7.24
CA ALA A 51 -6.41 -11.85 -6.66
C ALA A 51 -5.27 -12.16 -7.65
N TYR A 52 -5.54 -12.09 -8.96
CA TYR A 52 -4.59 -12.45 -10.01
C TYR A 52 -3.20 -11.80 -9.88
N PRO A 53 -3.05 -10.48 -9.60
CA PRO A 53 -1.74 -9.81 -9.63
C PRO A 53 -0.71 -10.38 -8.66
N PHE A 54 -1.15 -10.96 -7.54
CA PHE A 54 -0.27 -11.52 -6.51
C PHE A 54 -0.40 -13.04 -6.37
N ALA A 55 -1.20 -13.72 -7.21
CA ALA A 55 -1.53 -15.14 -7.04
C ALA A 55 -0.31 -16.06 -6.87
N ASN A 56 0.84 -15.75 -7.51
CA ASN A 56 2.06 -16.55 -7.42
C ASN A 56 3.02 -16.13 -6.29
N VAL A 57 2.70 -15.08 -5.55
CA VAL A 57 3.52 -14.52 -4.46
C VAL A 57 2.70 -14.26 -3.19
N ILE A 58 1.42 -14.65 -3.18
CA ILE A 58 0.48 -14.39 -2.09
C ILE A 58 0.99 -14.91 -0.75
N ASP A 59 1.76 -16.00 -0.74
CA ASP A 59 2.32 -16.59 0.48
C ASP A 59 3.24 -15.64 1.25
N TYR A 60 3.85 -14.65 0.59
CA TYR A 60 4.66 -13.63 1.28
C TYR A 60 3.79 -12.63 2.06
N PHE A 61 2.62 -12.29 1.52
CA PHE A 61 1.71 -11.29 2.09
C PHE A 61 0.73 -11.94 3.07
N ALA A 62 0.22 -13.14 2.78
CA ALA A 62 -0.77 -13.81 3.62
C ALA A 62 -0.22 -14.42 4.91
N ASN A 63 1.10 -14.68 4.97
CA ASN A 63 1.76 -15.29 6.13
C ASN A 63 2.56 -14.30 6.97
N ASP A 64 2.30 -13.00 6.81
CA ASP A 64 2.95 -11.95 7.58
C ASP A 64 2.00 -11.27 8.59
N GLU A 65 2.54 -10.26 9.29
CA GLU A 65 1.77 -9.42 10.20
C GLU A 65 1.24 -8.16 9.51
N PHE A 66 1.98 -7.66 8.52
CA PHE A 66 1.73 -6.39 7.86
C PHE A 66 2.47 -6.31 6.54
N SER A 67 1.71 -5.97 5.50
CA SER A 67 2.17 -5.74 4.14
C SER A 67 1.89 -4.32 3.69
N MET A 68 2.87 -3.71 3.04
CA MET A 68 2.73 -2.40 2.43
C MET A 68 3.27 -2.37 1.00
N VAL A 69 2.54 -1.70 0.10
CA VAL A 69 2.98 -1.47 -1.29
C VAL A 69 3.00 0.02 -1.66
N ASN A 70 3.72 0.37 -2.73
CA ASN A 70 3.65 1.70 -3.33
C ASN A 70 2.56 1.71 -4.41
N LEU A 71 1.43 2.37 -4.15
CA LEU A 71 0.37 2.50 -5.13
C LEU A 71 0.79 3.56 -6.16
N GLU A 72 1.21 3.10 -7.33
CA GLU A 72 1.92 3.95 -8.28
C GLU A 72 1.01 4.97 -8.94
N GLY A 73 -0.16 4.51 -9.40
CA GLY A 73 -1.10 5.30 -10.19
C GLY A 73 -2.44 5.55 -9.52
N PRO A 74 -3.21 6.52 -10.01
CA PRO A 74 -4.54 6.81 -9.50
C PRO A 74 -5.52 5.69 -9.84
N LEU A 75 -6.45 5.48 -8.90
CA LEU A 75 -7.66 4.69 -9.08
C LEU A 75 -8.84 5.64 -9.29
N CYS A 76 -9.29 5.77 -10.55
CA CYS A 76 -10.37 6.69 -10.92
C CYS A 76 -11.11 6.22 -12.18
N ASP A 77 -12.43 6.35 -12.19
CA ASP A 77 -13.28 5.95 -13.33
C ASP A 77 -13.61 7.12 -14.27
N GLU A 78 -13.29 8.34 -13.85
CA GLU A 78 -13.56 9.58 -14.59
C GLU A 78 -12.35 10.51 -14.59
N GLY A 79 -12.30 11.40 -15.58
CA GLY A 79 -11.28 12.44 -15.70
C GLY A 79 -10.54 12.39 -17.03
N ASN A 80 -9.57 13.29 -17.18
CA ASN A 80 -8.68 13.32 -18.33
C ASN A 80 -7.23 13.21 -17.84
N PRO A 81 -6.35 12.53 -18.59
CA PRO A 81 -4.95 12.44 -18.22
C PRO A 81 -4.25 13.80 -18.28
N MET A 82 -3.30 14.01 -17.37
CA MET A 82 -2.38 15.13 -17.38
C MET A 82 -1.49 15.10 -18.64
N GLN A 83 -1.06 16.28 -19.09
CA GLN A 83 -0.17 16.41 -20.25
C GLN A 83 1.29 16.12 -19.87
N LYS A 84 1.62 14.84 -19.66
CA LYS A 84 2.99 14.37 -19.39
C LYS A 84 3.31 13.08 -20.16
N LYS A 85 4.60 12.73 -20.21
CA LYS A 85 5.12 11.64 -21.06
C LYS A 85 4.52 10.26 -20.75
N HIS A 86 4.34 9.96 -19.47
CA HIS A 86 3.86 8.68 -18.99
C HIS A 86 2.67 8.94 -18.07
N VAL A 87 1.48 8.52 -18.45
CA VAL A 87 0.27 8.64 -17.64
C VAL A 87 -0.41 7.28 -17.56
N PHE A 88 -0.94 6.94 -16.40
CA PHE A 88 -1.71 5.72 -16.18
C PHE A 88 -2.80 5.92 -15.14
N HIS A 89 -3.81 5.05 -15.20
CA HIS A 89 -4.83 4.92 -14.17
C HIS A 89 -5.46 3.54 -14.20
N GLY A 90 -6.04 3.17 -13.07
CA GLY A 90 -6.90 2.00 -12.91
C GLY A 90 -8.34 2.37 -12.61
N PRO A 91 -9.29 1.44 -12.83
CA PRO A 91 -10.64 1.54 -12.26
C PRO A 91 -10.60 1.66 -10.74
N THR A 92 -11.57 2.35 -10.13
CA THR A 92 -11.66 2.42 -8.65
C THR A 92 -11.79 1.05 -7.99
N ALA A 93 -12.46 0.11 -8.67
CA ALA A 93 -12.61 -1.27 -8.23
C ALA A 93 -11.28 -2.01 -8.03
N TYR A 94 -10.17 -1.53 -8.61
CA TYR A 94 -8.87 -2.18 -8.46
C TYR A 94 -8.24 -1.94 -7.08
N VAL A 95 -8.90 -1.18 -6.20
CA VAL A 95 -8.62 -1.23 -4.77
C VAL A 95 -8.76 -2.66 -4.21
N ASN A 96 -9.61 -3.49 -4.82
CA ASN A 96 -9.76 -4.89 -4.43
C ASN A 96 -8.49 -5.71 -4.68
N CYS A 97 -7.61 -5.28 -5.60
CA CYS A 97 -6.29 -5.90 -5.78
C CYS A 97 -5.41 -5.77 -4.52
N LEU A 98 -5.71 -4.82 -3.62
CA LEU A 98 -5.05 -4.71 -2.33
C LEU A 98 -5.72 -5.62 -1.30
N THR A 99 -7.04 -5.49 -1.14
CA THR A 99 -7.78 -6.18 -0.07
C THR A 99 -7.87 -7.69 -0.26
N GLU A 100 -7.87 -8.18 -1.50
CA GLU A 100 -7.89 -9.63 -1.78
C GLU A 100 -6.50 -10.28 -1.69
N ASN A 101 -5.43 -9.49 -1.56
CA ASN A 101 -4.05 -9.98 -1.58
C ASN A 101 -3.28 -9.67 -0.29
N SER A 102 -3.98 -9.51 0.82
CA SER A 102 -3.39 -9.25 2.15
C SER A 102 -2.44 -8.06 2.17
N ILE A 103 -2.87 -6.93 1.59
CA ILE A 103 -2.13 -5.67 1.67
C ILE A 103 -2.82 -4.75 2.68
N GLU A 104 -2.17 -4.49 3.82
CA GLU A 104 -2.73 -3.69 4.91
C GLU A 104 -2.55 -2.19 4.75
N ALA A 105 -1.55 -1.73 3.99
CA ALA A 105 -1.37 -0.30 3.78
C ALA A 105 -0.72 0.03 2.43
N VAL A 106 -0.90 1.27 1.99
CA VAL A 106 -0.20 1.79 0.81
C VAL A 106 0.46 3.13 1.07
N THR A 107 1.50 3.44 0.31
CA THR A 107 1.87 4.84 0.07
C THR A 107 1.26 5.29 -1.26
N VAL A 108 0.72 6.51 -1.28
CA VAL A 108 0.35 7.23 -2.50
C VAL A 108 1.33 8.35 -2.81
N ALA A 109 2.49 8.38 -2.14
CA ALA A 109 3.59 9.28 -2.45
C ALA A 109 4.37 8.73 -3.65
N ASN A 110 3.78 8.86 -4.84
CA ASN A 110 4.36 8.40 -6.10
C ASN A 110 4.41 9.57 -7.10
N ASN A 111 5.28 9.46 -8.11
CA ASN A 111 5.32 10.43 -9.20
C ASN A 111 4.16 10.33 -10.20
N HIS A 112 3.33 9.30 -10.05
CA HIS A 112 2.16 9.08 -10.87
C HIS A 112 0.82 9.24 -10.17
N SER A 113 0.80 9.53 -8.86
CA SER A 113 -0.44 9.76 -8.10
C SER A 113 -1.31 10.88 -8.66
N MET A 114 -0.73 11.81 -9.42
CA MET A 114 -1.40 12.96 -10.03
C MET A 114 -1.63 12.81 -11.53
N ASP A 115 -1.52 11.61 -12.11
CA ASP A 115 -1.68 11.39 -13.55
C ASP A 115 -3.04 11.81 -14.10
N TYR A 116 -4.06 11.84 -13.25
CA TYR A 116 -5.42 12.32 -13.54
C TYR A 116 -5.78 13.57 -12.70
N GLY A 117 -4.75 14.30 -12.28
CA GLY A 117 -4.84 15.51 -11.48
C GLY A 117 -5.46 15.31 -10.10
N ALA A 118 -5.86 16.41 -9.47
CA ALA A 118 -6.43 16.39 -8.12
C ALA A 118 -7.71 15.55 -8.00
N ARG A 119 -8.48 15.42 -9.09
CA ARG A 119 -9.69 14.57 -9.10
C ARG A 119 -9.34 13.08 -9.07
N GLY A 120 -8.37 12.63 -9.88
CA GLY A 120 -7.89 11.26 -9.84
C GLY A 120 -7.25 10.91 -8.50
N TYR A 121 -6.47 11.83 -7.92
CA TYR A 121 -5.90 11.68 -6.59
C TYR A 121 -6.99 11.54 -5.51
N ALA A 122 -7.96 12.46 -5.47
CA ALA A 122 -9.07 12.39 -4.52
C ALA A 122 -9.92 11.12 -4.68
N SER A 123 -10.15 10.67 -5.91
CA SER A 123 -10.81 9.40 -6.20
C SER A 123 -10.04 8.21 -5.61
N THR A 124 -8.71 8.24 -5.71
CA THR A 124 -7.85 7.19 -5.15
C THR A 124 -7.96 7.14 -3.63
N LEU A 125 -7.90 8.29 -2.96
CA LEU A 125 -8.06 8.37 -1.52
C LEU A 125 -9.44 7.87 -1.09
N ALA A 126 -10.50 8.29 -1.78
CA ALA A 126 -11.86 7.84 -1.49
C ALA A 126 -12.04 6.32 -1.68
N ALA A 127 -11.39 5.72 -2.69
CA ALA A 127 -11.41 4.27 -2.88
C ALA A 127 -10.69 3.53 -1.73
N LEU A 128 -9.52 4.02 -1.32
CA LEU A 128 -8.75 3.47 -0.19
C LEU A 128 -9.52 3.60 1.13
N GLU A 129 -10.08 4.77 1.42
CA GLU A 129 -10.94 5.02 2.59
C GLU A 129 -12.16 4.09 2.59
N GLY A 130 -12.84 3.96 1.44
CA GLY A 130 -14.01 3.11 1.29
C GLY A 130 -13.70 1.61 1.46
N ALA A 131 -12.51 1.18 1.08
CA ALA A 131 -12.02 -0.18 1.28
C ALA A 131 -11.42 -0.41 2.67
N GLY A 132 -11.26 0.64 3.48
CA GLY A 132 -10.61 0.54 4.79
C GLY A 132 -9.12 0.23 4.71
N VAL A 133 -8.44 0.66 3.65
CA VAL A 133 -6.99 0.48 3.47
C VAL A 133 -6.27 1.76 3.94
N PRO A 134 -5.57 1.73 5.08
CA PRO A 134 -4.69 2.81 5.50
C PRO A 134 -3.74 3.25 4.38
N TYR A 135 -3.54 4.56 4.24
CA TYR A 135 -2.58 5.11 3.30
C TYR A 135 -1.78 6.25 3.90
N VAL A 136 -0.59 6.46 3.33
CA VAL A 136 0.25 7.61 3.64
C VAL A 136 0.45 8.46 2.39
N GLU A 137 0.09 9.73 2.51
CA GLU A 137 0.29 10.72 1.47
C GLU A 137 1.74 11.23 1.45
N ARG A 138 2.08 11.96 0.40
CA ARG A 138 3.38 12.61 0.28
C ARG A 138 3.61 13.59 1.43
N ASP A 139 4.83 13.54 1.98
CA ASP A 139 5.33 14.40 3.04
C ASP A 139 4.41 14.39 4.28
N SER A 140 3.77 13.23 4.52
CA SER A 140 2.80 13.00 5.59
C SER A 140 3.14 11.71 6.35
N THR A 141 2.41 11.47 7.44
CA THR A 141 2.56 10.30 8.29
C THR A 141 1.23 9.61 8.53
N ALA A 142 1.26 8.29 8.68
CA ALA A 142 0.13 7.50 9.18
C ALA A 142 0.61 6.59 10.31
N VAL A 143 -0.31 6.15 11.17
CA VAL A 143 -0.03 5.16 12.21
C VAL A 143 -1.00 4.00 12.01
N VAL A 144 -0.47 2.78 11.95
CA VAL A 144 -1.26 1.55 11.83
C VAL A 144 -0.94 0.66 13.03
N THR A 145 -1.96 0.09 13.64
CA THR A 145 -1.79 -0.95 14.68
C THR A 145 -2.26 -2.27 14.09
N THR A 146 -1.38 -3.26 14.07
CA THR A 146 -1.65 -4.58 13.52
C THR A 146 -2.50 -5.41 14.49
N LYS A 147 -3.05 -6.53 14.01
CA LYS A 147 -3.92 -7.43 14.80
C LYS A 147 -3.23 -7.97 16.06
N ASN A 148 -1.92 -8.18 16.02
CA ASN A 148 -1.13 -8.66 17.17
C ASN A 148 -0.56 -7.51 18.03
N GLY A 149 -1.00 -6.27 17.81
CA GLY A 149 -0.69 -5.13 18.68
C GLY A 149 0.59 -4.38 18.32
N LEU A 150 1.30 -4.74 17.24
CA LEU A 150 2.43 -3.96 16.74
C LEU A 150 1.92 -2.62 16.23
N THR A 151 2.46 -1.51 16.73
CA THR A 151 2.14 -0.17 16.23
C THR A 151 3.26 0.34 15.33
N ILE A 152 2.92 0.67 14.09
CA ILE A 152 3.83 1.04 13.01
C ILE A 152 3.57 2.50 12.62
N GLY A 153 4.62 3.31 12.62
CA GLY A 153 4.61 4.66 12.04
C GLY A 153 5.07 4.62 10.58
N LEU A 154 4.23 5.12 9.68
CA LEU A 154 4.52 5.21 8.25
C LEU A 154 4.82 6.67 7.90
N TYR A 155 5.86 6.89 7.09
CA TYR A 155 6.19 8.18 6.49
C TYR A 155 6.52 7.97 5.02
N ALA A 156 5.99 8.83 4.15
CA ALA A 156 6.27 8.74 2.72
C ALA A 156 6.67 10.10 2.14
N ALA A 157 7.63 10.09 1.22
CA ALA A 157 8.18 11.29 0.60
C ALA A 157 8.54 11.02 -0.86
N VAL A 158 8.55 12.08 -1.68
CA VAL A 158 9.00 12.02 -3.08
C VAL A 158 10.19 12.94 -3.28
N TYR A 159 11.35 12.38 -3.66
CA TYR A 159 12.63 13.09 -3.67
C TYR A 159 12.97 13.84 -4.98
N TYR A 160 12.12 13.77 -6.01
CA TYR A 160 12.37 14.44 -7.30
C TYR A 160 11.27 15.48 -7.61
N LYS A 161 11.60 16.45 -8.47
CA LYS A 161 10.59 17.32 -9.08
C LYS A 161 9.65 16.43 -9.87
N LEU A 162 8.41 16.36 -9.42
CA LEU A 162 7.33 15.74 -10.16
C LEU A 162 7.12 16.53 -11.45
N ASP A 163 7.02 15.84 -12.58
CA ASP A 163 6.41 16.38 -13.79
C ASP A 163 4.92 16.57 -13.49
N VAL A 164 4.59 17.70 -12.83
CA VAL A 164 3.22 18.18 -12.56
C VAL A 164 2.69 19.00 -13.73
#